data_AF-A0A919ISB4-F1
#
_entry.id   AF-A0A919ISB4-F1
#
_cell.length_a   1.000
_cell.length_b   1.000
_cell.length_c   1.000
_cell.angle_alpha   90.00
_cell.angle_beta   90.00
_cell.angle_gamma   90.00
#
_symmetry.space_group_name_H-M   'P 1'
#
loop_
_entity.id
_entity.type
_entity.pdbx_description
1 polymer ?
#
loop_
_entity_poly.entity_id
_entity_poly.type
_entity_poly.pdbx_seq_one_letter_code
_entity_poly.pdbx_strand_id
1 'polypeptide(L)'
;MLTHVTAALTAALLAVTPTVPAPTGGLAQTLDPNQAQATGRAVLDTGHVDIGPRYRDGTWTVQIHDDHTIPSVWRDPAETVLRVRDTAGQPVPDDPAYAFLGEKAGTPVHVVPQTEHQGVVWIGWNTQDPGVLTAIDRGVTMSLRGVQGPGTVTVFLQSGNLGAPQVLWSSAKPFPQPLWVETNTHTHANWVFGRPGAYLLALTVTADLADGTTASTDTLLRLAVGDATNPDEALHASFTGPLPSGSVRAAAAPAGDDSSRTDHLPFLLGTGLLVALLIAALAARQAAVRRRAERTHGAGR
;
A
#
# COMPACT_ATOMS: atom_id res chain seq x y z
N MET A 1 -46.24 -64.05 9.54
CA MET A 1 -45.17 -63.36 10.26
C MET A 1 -43.95 -63.29 9.35
N LEU A 2 -43.42 -62.08 9.17
CA LEU A 2 -42.18 -61.68 8.49
C LEU A 2 -42.03 -61.99 6.99
N THR A 3 -42.39 -60.99 6.17
CA THR A 3 -41.86 -60.82 4.80
C THR A 3 -40.80 -59.72 4.87
N HIS A 4 -39.54 -60.06 4.59
CA HIS A 4 -38.41 -59.13 4.57
C HIS A 4 -38.49 -58.24 3.31
N VAL A 5 -38.51 -56.92 3.49
CA VAL A 5 -38.28 -55.94 2.42
C VAL A 5 -36.90 -55.35 2.62
N THR A 6 -35.96 -55.70 1.74
CA THR A 6 -34.63 -55.12 1.65
C THR A 6 -34.72 -53.73 1.02
N ALA A 7 -34.51 -52.68 1.80
CA ALA A 7 -34.34 -51.32 1.31
C ALA A 7 -32.89 -51.13 0.85
N ALA A 8 -32.69 -50.87 -0.44
CA ALA A 8 -31.41 -50.42 -0.98
C ALA A 8 -31.22 -48.93 -0.67
N LEU A 9 -30.26 -48.60 0.20
CA LEU A 9 -29.80 -47.22 0.37
C LEU A 9 -28.83 -46.87 -0.77
N THR A 10 -29.30 -46.06 -1.72
CA THR A 10 -28.44 -45.38 -2.68
C THR A 10 -27.76 -44.20 -1.98
N ALA A 11 -26.47 -44.32 -1.68
CA ALA A 11 -25.68 -43.21 -1.16
C ALA A 11 -25.42 -42.19 -2.28
N ALA A 12 -26.11 -41.04 -2.23
CA ALA A 12 -25.78 -39.89 -3.05
C ALA A 12 -24.48 -39.26 -2.53
N LEU A 13 -23.41 -39.36 -3.31
CA LEU A 13 -22.13 -38.74 -3.02
C LEU A 13 -22.28 -37.22 -3.26
N LEU A 14 -22.49 -36.44 -2.20
CA LEU A 14 -22.36 -34.99 -2.27
C LEU A 14 -20.89 -34.67 -2.60
N ALA A 15 -20.65 -34.19 -3.82
CA ALA A 15 -19.39 -33.57 -4.18
C ALA A 15 -19.25 -32.28 -3.37
N VAL A 16 -18.45 -32.33 -2.31
CA VAL A 16 -17.98 -31.13 -1.61
C VAL A 16 -16.98 -30.46 -2.54
N THR A 17 -17.43 -29.46 -3.29
CA THR A 17 -16.50 -28.52 -3.93
C THR A 17 -15.73 -27.82 -2.81
N PRO A 18 -14.39 -27.85 -2.79
CA PRO A 18 -13.65 -27.07 -1.81
C PRO A 18 -13.98 -25.60 -2.04
N THR A 19 -14.75 -25.02 -1.12
CA THR A 19 -14.90 -23.58 -1.01
C THR A 19 -13.53 -23.01 -0.70
N VAL A 20 -12.90 -22.36 -1.67
CA VAL A 20 -11.72 -21.53 -1.44
C VAL A 20 -12.15 -20.44 -0.46
N PRO A 21 -11.57 -20.36 0.75
CA PRO A 21 -11.86 -19.26 1.65
C PRO A 21 -11.40 -17.97 0.97
N ALA A 22 -12.24 -16.94 0.98
CA ALA A 22 -11.82 -15.59 0.62
C ALA A 22 -10.61 -15.21 1.49
N PRO A 23 -9.57 -14.54 0.95
CA PRO A 23 -8.43 -14.12 1.74
C PRO A 23 -8.94 -13.20 2.85
N THR A 24 -8.89 -13.69 4.09
CA THR A 24 -9.16 -12.88 5.26
C THR A 24 -8.00 -11.91 5.39
N GLY A 25 -8.26 -10.62 5.15
CA GLY A 25 -7.30 -9.51 5.27
C GLY A 25 -6.63 -9.45 6.64
N GLY A 26 -5.58 -10.26 6.80
CA GLY A 26 -4.76 -10.33 7.99
C GLY A 26 -3.58 -9.38 7.84
N LEU A 27 -3.40 -8.50 8.82
CA LEU A 27 -2.24 -7.60 8.98
C LEU A 27 -0.90 -8.33 9.16
N ALA A 28 -0.91 -9.67 9.15
CA ALA A 28 0.27 -10.51 9.24
C ALA A 28 0.48 -11.17 7.87
N GLN A 29 1.17 -10.45 6.99
CA GLN A 29 1.56 -10.97 5.70
C GLN A 29 2.91 -11.68 5.83
N THR A 30 3.02 -12.88 5.26
CA THR A 30 4.31 -13.57 5.11
C THR A 30 4.67 -13.52 3.64
N LEU A 31 5.72 -12.76 3.33
CA LEU A 31 6.20 -12.56 1.96
C LEU A 31 7.28 -13.58 1.64
N ASP A 32 7.19 -14.23 0.48
CA ASP A 32 8.22 -15.16 0.01
C ASP A 32 9.45 -14.35 -0.46
N PRO A 33 10.68 -14.65 0.03
CA PRO A 33 11.89 -13.97 -0.43
C PRO A 33 12.13 -14.05 -1.94
N ASN A 34 11.65 -15.13 -2.57
CA ASN A 34 11.82 -15.44 -3.98
C ASN A 34 10.60 -15.04 -4.82
N GLN A 35 9.63 -14.32 -4.24
CA GLN A 35 8.43 -13.90 -4.95
C GLN A 35 8.78 -13.16 -6.25
N ALA A 36 8.07 -13.52 -7.32
CA ALA A 36 8.34 -13.05 -8.67
C ALA A 36 8.18 -11.53 -8.79
N GLN A 37 8.98 -10.94 -9.67
CA GLN A 37 8.80 -9.57 -10.12
C GLN A 37 8.14 -9.61 -11.50
N ALA A 38 6.91 -9.11 -11.59
CA ALA A 38 6.24 -8.95 -12.87
C ALA A 38 6.85 -7.77 -13.64
N THR A 39 6.94 -7.92 -14.95
CA THR A 39 7.46 -6.89 -15.87
C THR A 39 6.35 -6.37 -16.77
N GLY A 40 6.51 -5.15 -17.26
CA GLY A 40 5.56 -4.54 -18.17
C GLY A 40 4.41 -3.83 -17.47
N ARG A 41 3.60 -3.17 -18.29
CA ARG A 41 2.55 -2.27 -17.84
C ARG A 41 1.44 -3.01 -17.10
N ALA A 42 0.99 -2.43 -15.99
CA ALA A 42 -0.14 -2.94 -15.23
C ALA A 42 -1.08 -1.81 -14.78
N VAL A 43 -2.38 -2.10 -14.75
CA VAL A 43 -3.39 -1.24 -14.14
C VAL A 43 -4.06 -2.05 -13.03
N LEU A 44 -3.92 -1.59 -11.79
CA LEU A 44 -4.48 -2.24 -10.60
C LEU A 44 -5.68 -1.42 -10.14
N ASP A 45 -6.88 -1.96 -10.29
CA ASP A 45 -8.12 -1.22 -10.04
C ASP A 45 -8.98 -1.79 -8.91
N THR A 46 -8.58 -2.94 -8.38
CA THR A 46 -9.21 -3.69 -7.29
C THR A 46 -8.16 -4.51 -6.56
N GLY A 47 -8.51 -4.97 -5.36
CA GLY A 47 -7.70 -5.89 -4.58
C GLY A 47 -6.61 -5.21 -3.75
N HIS A 48 -5.92 -6.03 -2.98
CA HIS A 48 -4.92 -5.62 -2.00
C HIS A 48 -3.60 -5.26 -2.68
N VAL A 49 -3.09 -4.07 -2.35
CA VAL A 49 -1.88 -3.51 -2.94
C VAL A 49 -1.09 -2.76 -1.88
N ASP A 50 0.18 -3.09 -1.71
CA ASP A 50 1.06 -2.38 -0.78
C ASP A 50 2.25 -1.72 -1.46
N ILE A 51 2.54 -0.48 -1.08
CA ILE A 51 3.79 0.20 -1.46
C ILE A 51 4.83 -0.07 -0.38
N GLY A 52 5.96 -0.66 -0.76
CA GLY A 52 6.96 -1.08 0.22
C GLY A 52 8.38 -1.02 -0.33
N PRO A 53 9.38 -0.86 0.55
CA PRO A 53 10.75 -1.14 0.17
C PRO A 53 10.94 -2.63 -0.13
N ARG A 54 11.89 -2.93 -1.01
CA ARG A 54 12.51 -4.26 -1.12
C ARG A 54 14.01 -4.12 -1.04
N TYR A 55 14.65 -5.10 -0.42
CA TYR A 55 16.09 -5.19 -0.38
C TYR A 55 16.55 -6.54 -0.92
N ARG A 56 17.11 -6.54 -2.13
CA ARG A 56 17.52 -7.77 -2.81
C ARG A 56 18.88 -7.57 -3.45
N ASP A 57 19.78 -8.51 -3.24
CA ASP A 57 21.12 -8.50 -3.84
C ASP A 57 21.87 -7.17 -3.63
N GLY A 58 21.79 -6.63 -2.41
CA GLY A 58 22.41 -5.36 -2.02
C GLY A 58 21.71 -4.11 -2.56
N THR A 59 20.57 -4.25 -3.24
CA THR A 59 19.85 -3.15 -3.87
C THR A 59 18.56 -2.83 -3.12
N TRP A 60 18.45 -1.60 -2.64
CA TRP A 60 17.23 -1.03 -2.09
C TRP A 60 16.37 -0.45 -3.21
N THR A 61 15.10 -0.86 -3.27
CA THR A 61 14.11 -0.35 -4.23
C THR A 61 12.80 -0.07 -3.52
N VAL A 62 11.91 0.68 -4.15
CA VAL A 62 10.50 0.79 -3.74
C VAL A 62 9.64 0.15 -4.80
N GLN A 63 8.78 -0.77 -4.40
CA GLN A 63 7.96 -1.58 -5.30
C GLN A 63 6.50 -1.56 -4.84
N ILE A 64 5.62 -2.01 -5.74
CA ILE A 64 4.23 -2.31 -5.44
C ILE A 64 4.09 -3.82 -5.30
N HIS A 65 3.63 -4.29 -4.14
CA HIS A 65 3.19 -5.65 -3.94
C HIS A 65 1.75 -5.79 -4.42
N ASP A 66 1.52 -6.68 -5.37
CA ASP A 66 0.23 -6.93 -6.02
C ASP A 66 -0.31 -8.31 -5.60
N ASP A 67 -1.20 -8.30 -4.60
CA ASP A 67 -1.92 -9.47 -4.09
C ASP A 67 -3.23 -9.76 -4.83
N HIS A 68 -3.59 -8.96 -5.84
CA HIS A 68 -4.71 -9.28 -6.72
C HIS A 68 -4.38 -10.45 -7.67
N THR A 69 -3.10 -10.62 -8.03
CA THR A 69 -2.64 -11.81 -8.76
C THR A 69 -2.33 -12.98 -7.83
N ILE A 70 -2.62 -14.20 -8.26
CA ILE A 70 -2.26 -15.43 -7.51
C ILE A 70 -1.41 -16.34 -8.43
N PRO A 71 -0.15 -16.65 -8.07
CA PRO A 71 0.59 -16.13 -6.91
C PRO A 71 0.82 -14.61 -7.02
N SER A 72 0.97 -13.94 -5.89
CA SER A 72 1.21 -12.49 -5.87
C SER A 72 2.57 -12.14 -6.45
N VAL A 73 2.70 -10.90 -6.92
CA VAL A 73 3.94 -10.41 -7.58
C VAL A 73 4.35 -9.04 -7.07
N TRP A 74 5.62 -8.72 -7.24
CA TRP A 74 6.11 -7.35 -7.12
C TRP A 74 6.10 -6.66 -8.48
N ARG A 75 5.80 -5.35 -8.49
CA ARG A 75 5.76 -4.52 -9.69
C ARG A 75 6.54 -3.23 -9.52
N ASP A 76 7.10 -2.74 -10.62
CA ASP A 76 7.71 -1.42 -10.69
C ASP A 76 6.63 -0.32 -10.69
N PRO A 77 6.66 0.65 -9.77
CA PRO A 77 5.77 1.82 -9.79
C PRO A 77 5.88 2.67 -11.07
N ALA A 78 6.99 2.58 -11.81
CA ALA A 78 7.16 3.24 -13.10
C ALA A 78 6.25 2.67 -14.20
N GLU A 79 5.91 1.38 -14.11
CA GLU A 79 5.09 0.67 -15.11
C GLU A 79 3.66 0.37 -14.60
N THR A 80 3.33 0.76 -13.37
CA THR A 80 2.07 0.40 -12.72
C THR A 80 1.22 1.63 -12.43
N VAL A 81 -0.06 1.58 -12.80
CA VAL A 81 -1.07 2.59 -12.47
C VAL A 81 -2.06 2.02 -11.47
N LEU A 82 -2.26 2.71 -10.35
CA LEU A 82 -3.33 2.41 -9.40
C LEU A 82 -4.60 3.16 -9.84
N ARG A 83 -5.64 2.43 -10.23
CA ARG A 83 -6.89 3.02 -10.71
C ARG A 83 -7.91 3.09 -9.58
N VAL A 84 -8.35 4.31 -9.27
CA VAL A 84 -9.40 4.57 -8.28
C VAL A 84 -10.70 4.82 -9.06
N ARG A 85 -11.58 3.82 -9.12
CA ARG A 85 -12.84 3.85 -9.89
C ARG A 85 -13.91 4.75 -9.25
N ASP A 86 -14.98 5.08 -9.98
CA ASP A 86 -16.07 5.90 -9.44
C ASP A 86 -16.88 5.18 -8.35
N THR A 87 -16.75 3.86 -8.24
CA THR A 87 -17.23 3.05 -7.10
C THR A 87 -16.61 3.47 -5.76
N ALA A 88 -15.46 4.15 -5.79
CA ALA A 88 -14.81 4.75 -4.62
C ALA A 88 -15.36 6.14 -4.25
N GLY A 89 -16.36 6.65 -4.99
CA GLY A 89 -16.95 7.97 -4.77
C GLY A 89 -17.70 8.05 -3.43
N GLN A 90 -17.35 9.05 -2.62
CA GLN A 90 -18.02 9.35 -1.34
C GLN A 90 -18.22 10.86 -1.19
N PRO A 91 -19.32 11.31 -0.56
CA PRO A 91 -19.46 12.71 -0.19
C PRO A 91 -18.52 13.05 0.96
N VAL A 92 -17.92 14.24 0.94
CA VAL A 92 -17.20 14.79 2.09
C VAL A 92 -18.14 14.83 3.30
N PRO A 93 -17.75 14.27 4.46
CA PRO A 93 -18.60 14.28 5.66
C PRO A 93 -18.97 15.69 6.12
N ASP A 94 -20.21 15.87 6.56
CA ASP A 94 -20.65 17.10 7.25
C ASP A 94 -20.27 17.04 8.75
N ASP A 95 -18.96 16.96 8.99
CA ASP A 95 -18.38 16.90 10.33
C ASP A 95 -17.10 17.77 10.36
N PRO A 96 -17.00 18.77 11.26
CA PRO A 96 -15.83 19.61 11.41
C PRO A 96 -14.50 18.86 11.57
N ALA A 97 -14.52 17.61 12.06
CA ALA A 97 -13.35 16.76 12.15
C ALA A 97 -12.69 16.48 10.78
N TYR A 98 -13.44 16.60 9.67
CA TYR A 98 -12.99 16.39 8.30
C TYR A 98 -12.66 17.69 7.55
N ALA A 99 -12.68 18.84 8.21
CA ALA A 99 -12.36 20.13 7.59
C ALA A 99 -10.95 20.19 6.96
N PHE A 100 -10.03 19.30 7.38
CA PHE A 100 -8.70 19.17 6.79
C PHE A 100 -8.69 18.71 5.33
N LEU A 101 -9.79 18.13 4.84
CA LEU A 101 -9.94 17.77 3.42
C LEU A 101 -9.98 19.02 2.52
N GLY A 102 -10.35 20.18 3.07
CA GLY A 102 -10.40 21.45 2.34
C GLY A 102 -11.55 21.56 1.33
N GLU A 103 -12.42 20.55 1.27
CA GLU A 103 -13.60 20.49 0.41
C GLU A 103 -14.88 20.78 1.21
N LYS A 104 -15.92 21.26 0.54
CA LYS A 104 -17.22 21.52 1.20
C LYS A 104 -17.91 20.19 1.53
N ALA A 105 -18.62 20.13 2.65
CA ALA A 105 -19.49 19.00 2.99
C ALA A 105 -20.44 18.65 1.82
N GLY A 106 -20.61 17.36 1.55
CA GLY A 106 -21.40 16.85 0.43
C GLY A 106 -20.70 16.89 -0.94
N THR A 107 -19.53 17.51 -1.08
CA THR A 107 -18.76 17.47 -2.34
C THR A 107 -18.35 16.02 -2.62
N PRO A 108 -18.57 15.47 -3.83
CA PRO A 108 -18.11 14.14 -4.18
C PRO A 108 -16.59 14.11 -4.30
N VAL A 109 -15.96 13.15 -3.62
CA VAL A 109 -14.52 12.87 -3.67
C VAL A 109 -14.30 11.37 -3.86
N HIS A 110 -13.13 10.97 -4.36
CA HIS A 110 -12.77 9.55 -4.50
C HIS A 110 -11.97 9.13 -3.28
N VAL A 111 -12.44 8.09 -2.58
CA VAL A 111 -11.84 7.61 -1.33
C VAL A 111 -11.41 6.16 -1.48
N VAL A 112 -10.10 5.91 -1.46
CA VAL A 112 -9.58 4.57 -1.18
C VAL A 112 -9.61 4.37 0.34
N PRO A 113 -10.45 3.45 0.85
CA PRO A 113 -10.69 3.33 2.28
C PRO A 113 -9.58 2.57 3.01
N GLN A 114 -9.41 2.90 4.30
CA GLN A 114 -8.49 2.19 5.19
C GLN A 114 -8.87 0.70 5.38
N THR A 115 -10.17 0.41 5.43
CA THR A 115 -10.69 -0.96 5.42
C THR A 115 -10.89 -1.38 3.96
N GLU A 116 -10.75 -2.66 3.64
CA GLU A 116 -11.01 -3.14 2.29
C GLU A 116 -12.48 -2.93 1.88
N HIS A 117 -12.69 -2.45 0.65
CA HIS A 117 -14.01 -2.35 0.02
C HIS A 117 -13.97 -3.02 -1.35
N GLN A 118 -14.94 -3.90 -1.60
CA GLN A 118 -15.04 -4.61 -2.87
C GLN A 118 -15.18 -3.62 -4.04
N GLY A 119 -14.42 -3.86 -5.12
CA GLY A 119 -14.46 -3.03 -6.32
C GLY A 119 -13.66 -1.73 -6.23
N VAL A 120 -12.84 -1.58 -5.18
CA VAL A 120 -11.89 -0.47 -5.00
C VAL A 120 -10.50 -1.08 -4.77
N VAL A 121 -9.46 -0.50 -5.38
CA VAL A 121 -8.07 -0.85 -5.06
C VAL A 121 -7.78 -0.51 -3.60
N TRP A 122 -7.21 -1.45 -2.85
CA TRP A 122 -6.97 -1.29 -1.42
C TRP A 122 -5.49 -1.02 -1.15
N ILE A 123 -5.16 0.27 -1.05
CA ILE A 123 -3.77 0.77 -1.05
C ILE A 123 -3.24 0.88 0.38
N GLY A 124 -2.13 0.20 0.65
CA GLY A 124 -1.41 0.24 1.92
C GLY A 124 0.10 0.42 1.75
N TRP A 125 0.82 0.14 2.84
CA TRP A 125 2.27 0.02 2.86
C TRP A 125 2.70 -1.19 3.66
N ASN A 126 3.82 -1.78 3.22
CA ASN A 126 4.35 -3.01 3.77
C ASN A 126 5.88 -2.93 3.90
N THR A 127 6.42 -3.23 5.08
CA THR A 127 7.86 -3.30 5.38
C THR A 127 8.31 -4.72 5.80
N GLN A 128 7.57 -5.73 5.38
CA GLN A 128 7.74 -7.15 5.73
C GLN A 128 8.50 -7.95 4.66
N ASP A 129 9.05 -7.30 3.60
CA ASP A 129 9.94 -7.95 2.64
C ASP A 129 11.10 -8.62 3.42
N PRO A 130 11.38 -9.92 3.23
CA PRO A 130 12.36 -10.64 4.05
C PRO A 130 13.78 -10.04 3.97
N GLY A 131 14.14 -9.48 2.81
CA GLY A 131 15.41 -8.79 2.64
C GLY A 131 15.45 -7.50 3.45
N VAL A 132 14.36 -6.73 3.46
CA VAL A 132 14.21 -5.54 4.31
C VAL A 132 14.29 -5.91 5.79
N LEU A 133 13.58 -6.95 6.23
CA LEU A 133 13.61 -7.42 7.62
C LEU A 133 15.01 -7.84 8.09
N THR A 134 15.86 -8.29 7.16
CA THR A 134 17.25 -8.64 7.44
C THR A 134 18.17 -7.43 7.40
N ALA A 135 17.86 -6.45 6.55
CA ALA A 135 18.74 -5.31 6.28
C ALA A 135 18.59 -4.15 7.26
N ILE A 136 17.45 -4.03 7.97
CA ILE A 136 17.16 -2.88 8.85
C ILE A 136 16.66 -3.33 10.22
N ASP A 137 17.07 -2.62 11.27
CA ASP A 137 16.66 -2.96 12.65
C ASP A 137 15.37 -2.27 13.11
N ARG A 138 15.05 -1.10 12.53
CA ARG A 138 14.03 -0.20 13.08
C ARG A 138 12.83 0.00 12.18
N GLY A 139 13.06 0.47 10.97
CA GLY A 139 11.99 0.91 10.08
C GLY A 139 12.48 1.90 9.05
N VAL A 140 11.53 2.44 8.29
CA VAL A 140 11.78 3.31 7.15
C VAL A 140 11.08 4.65 7.34
N THR A 141 11.59 5.68 6.68
CA THR A 141 10.87 6.95 6.52
C THR A 141 10.36 7.05 5.09
N MET A 142 9.05 7.00 4.92
CA MET A 142 8.37 7.30 3.65
C MET A 142 8.04 8.80 3.62
N SER A 143 8.63 9.55 2.71
CA SER A 143 8.44 11.01 2.62
C SER A 143 7.70 11.38 1.35
N LEU A 144 6.52 11.99 1.48
CA LEU A 144 5.86 12.63 0.34
C LEU A 144 6.62 13.90 -0.03
N ARG A 145 7.16 13.93 -1.25
CA ARG A 145 8.00 15.01 -1.79
C ARG A 145 7.23 15.98 -2.68
N GLY A 146 6.13 15.51 -3.25
CA GLY A 146 5.22 16.35 -4.00
C GLY A 146 4.10 15.55 -4.65
N VAL A 147 3.11 16.29 -5.13
CA VAL A 147 1.93 15.75 -5.80
C VAL A 147 1.65 16.60 -7.02
N GLN A 148 1.37 15.96 -8.15
CA GLN A 148 0.91 16.60 -9.37
C GLN A 148 -0.40 15.95 -9.78
N GLY A 149 -1.43 16.75 -10.03
CA GLY A 149 -2.76 16.28 -10.41
C GLY A 149 -3.80 17.40 -10.28
N PRO A 150 -5.05 17.15 -10.68
CA PRO A 150 -6.07 18.20 -10.80
C PRO A 150 -6.66 18.67 -9.47
N GLY A 151 -6.50 17.92 -8.38
CA GLY A 151 -7.07 18.25 -7.07
C GLY A 151 -6.15 17.92 -5.90
N THR A 152 -6.63 18.16 -4.68
CA THR A 152 -5.90 17.82 -3.46
C THR A 152 -5.85 16.31 -3.26
N VAL A 153 -4.72 15.79 -2.77
CA VAL A 153 -4.58 14.42 -2.27
C VAL A 153 -4.31 14.47 -0.77
N THR A 154 -5.10 13.74 0.01
CA THR A 154 -4.92 13.63 1.46
C THR A 154 -4.91 12.16 1.88
N VAL A 155 -3.95 11.77 2.71
CA VAL A 155 -3.84 10.43 3.29
C VAL A 155 -3.95 10.55 4.81
N PHE A 156 -4.86 9.78 5.42
CA PHE A 156 -5.10 9.85 6.86
C PHE A 156 -5.51 8.50 7.46
N LEU A 157 -5.23 8.34 8.75
CA LEU A 157 -5.71 7.21 9.55
C LEU A 157 -6.95 7.60 10.33
N GLN A 158 -7.90 6.67 10.42
CA GLN A 158 -9.07 6.77 11.27
C GLN A 158 -9.03 5.67 12.34
N SER A 159 -8.95 6.07 13.61
CA SER A 159 -9.03 5.16 14.76
C SER A 159 -10.48 4.83 15.12
N GLY A 160 -11.25 4.32 14.15
CA GLY A 160 -12.69 4.05 14.33
C GLY A 160 -13.46 5.30 14.78
N ASN A 161 -14.42 5.15 15.68
CA ASN A 161 -15.17 6.25 16.30
C ASN A 161 -14.49 6.83 17.56
N LEU A 162 -13.26 6.41 17.86
CA LEU A 162 -12.59 6.67 19.14
C LEU A 162 -11.66 7.90 19.12
N GLY A 163 -11.46 8.52 17.95
CA GLY A 163 -10.57 9.69 17.83
C GLY A 163 -10.74 10.46 16.52
N ALA A 164 -10.22 11.68 16.51
CA ALA A 164 -10.18 12.51 15.31
C ALA A 164 -9.26 11.90 14.24
N PRO A 165 -9.55 12.12 12.94
CA PRO A 165 -8.70 11.67 11.85
C PRO A 165 -7.25 12.19 12.00
N GLN A 166 -6.27 11.30 11.84
CA GLN A 166 -4.85 11.66 11.83
C GLN A 166 -4.35 11.83 10.39
N VAL A 167 -4.16 13.07 9.96
CA VAL A 167 -3.58 13.35 8.64
C VAL A 167 -2.09 12.98 8.60
N LEU A 168 -1.75 12.04 7.72
CA LEU A 168 -0.37 11.60 7.46
C LEU A 168 0.27 12.47 6.37
N TRP A 169 -0.41 12.59 5.23
CA TRP A 169 0.03 13.38 4.09
C TRP A 169 -1.11 14.26 3.57
N SER A 170 -0.79 15.45 3.07
CA SER A 170 -1.73 16.28 2.32
C SER A 170 -0.99 17.14 1.30
N SER A 171 -1.41 17.13 0.04
CA SER A 171 -0.78 17.94 -1.01
C SER A 171 -0.97 19.45 -0.79
N ALA A 172 -1.87 19.86 0.11
CA ALA A 172 -2.06 21.26 0.50
C ALA A 172 -1.04 21.75 1.54
N LYS A 173 -0.20 20.86 2.08
CA LYS A 173 0.85 21.20 3.06
C LYS A 173 2.23 21.24 2.40
N PRO A 174 3.19 22.00 2.95
CA PRO A 174 4.56 22.02 2.46
C PRO A 174 5.21 20.64 2.42
N PHE A 175 6.10 20.42 1.45
CA PHE A 175 6.92 19.22 1.31
C PHE A 175 8.36 19.46 1.83
N PRO A 176 9.11 18.41 2.25
CA PRO A 176 8.68 17.01 2.35
C PRO A 176 7.81 16.72 3.58
N GLN A 177 6.97 15.69 3.51
CA GLN A 177 6.13 15.23 4.62
C GLN A 177 6.54 13.81 5.04
N PRO A 178 7.35 13.65 6.09
CA PRO A 178 7.84 12.34 6.52
C PRO A 178 6.79 11.54 7.29
N LEU A 179 6.70 10.26 6.97
CA LEU A 179 5.95 9.22 7.66
C LEU A 179 6.93 8.12 8.07
N TRP A 180 7.17 7.95 9.37
CA TRP A 180 7.94 6.83 9.90
C TRP A 180 7.08 5.56 9.87
N VAL A 181 7.61 4.44 9.38
CA VAL A 181 6.94 3.13 9.39
C VAL A 181 7.91 2.14 10.03
N GLU A 182 7.50 1.47 11.10
CA GLU A 182 8.36 0.46 11.75
C GLU A 182 8.66 -0.69 10.77
N THR A 183 9.76 -1.40 11.00
CA THR A 183 10.04 -2.67 10.32
C THR A 183 8.94 -3.69 10.67
N ASN A 184 8.72 -4.67 9.80
CA ASN A 184 7.69 -5.69 9.98
C ASN A 184 6.27 -5.12 10.19
N THR A 185 5.93 -4.06 9.46
CA THR A 185 4.62 -3.40 9.53
C THR A 185 3.87 -3.55 8.21
N HIS A 186 2.57 -3.80 8.34
CA HIS A 186 1.60 -3.77 7.27
C HIS A 186 0.42 -2.90 7.69
N THR A 187 0.07 -1.89 6.90
CA THR A 187 -0.98 -0.94 7.28
C THR A 187 -1.62 -0.30 6.05
N HIS A 188 -2.93 -0.08 6.14
CA HIS A 188 -3.70 0.69 5.17
C HIS A 188 -4.16 2.03 5.77
N ALA A 189 -4.51 2.97 4.90
CA ALA A 189 -5.01 4.28 5.27
C ALA A 189 -6.09 4.74 4.32
N ASN A 190 -6.79 5.82 4.68
CA ASN A 190 -7.73 6.47 3.79
C ASN A 190 -6.97 7.40 2.85
N TRP A 191 -7.10 7.23 1.54
CA TRP A 191 -6.59 8.15 0.53
C TRP A 191 -7.76 8.87 -0.12
N VAL A 192 -7.73 10.20 -0.11
CA VAL A 192 -8.80 11.04 -0.67
C VAL A 192 -8.25 11.86 -1.81
N PHE A 193 -8.92 11.79 -2.96
CA PHE A 193 -8.64 12.59 -4.15
C PHE A 193 -9.81 13.55 -4.36
N GLY A 194 -9.52 14.85 -4.34
CA GLY A 194 -10.55 15.88 -4.45
C GLY A 194 -11.17 16.02 -5.84
N ARG A 195 -10.51 15.52 -6.90
CA ARG A 195 -10.99 15.58 -8.28
C ARG A 195 -10.60 14.33 -9.08
N PRO A 196 -11.39 13.92 -10.09
CA PRO A 196 -10.96 12.94 -11.08
C PRO A 196 -9.77 13.45 -11.91
N GLY A 197 -8.89 12.53 -12.32
CA GLY A 197 -7.82 12.75 -13.29
C GLY A 197 -6.55 11.96 -12.97
N ALA A 198 -5.50 12.21 -13.74
CA ALA A 198 -4.20 11.58 -13.54
C ALA A 198 -3.41 12.27 -12.41
N TYR A 199 -2.85 11.46 -11.51
CA TYR A 199 -2.05 11.90 -10.38
C TYR A 199 -0.68 11.24 -10.37
N LEU A 200 0.33 12.03 -9.98
CA LEU A 200 1.69 11.59 -9.71
C LEU A 200 2.07 11.98 -8.29
N LEU A 201 2.49 11.01 -7.48
CA LEU A 201 2.94 11.23 -6.10
C LEU A 201 4.42 10.83 -5.99
N ALA A 202 5.26 11.84 -5.73
CA ALA A 202 6.69 11.64 -5.55
C ALA A 202 6.97 11.21 -4.11
N LEU A 203 7.59 10.04 -3.94
CA LEU A 203 7.95 9.48 -2.64
C LEU A 203 9.46 9.24 -2.56
N THR A 204 10.05 9.52 -1.40
CA THR A 204 11.37 8.98 -1.03
C THR A 204 11.19 7.99 0.11
N VAL A 205 11.79 6.81 0.02
CA VAL A 205 11.83 5.84 1.12
C VAL A 205 13.28 5.64 1.55
N THR A 206 13.57 5.99 2.81
CA THR A 206 14.91 5.90 3.40
C THR A 206 14.96 4.96 4.58
N ALA A 207 16.09 4.27 4.77
CA ALA A 207 16.32 3.42 5.93
C ALA A 207 17.81 3.41 6.33
N ASP A 208 18.08 3.30 7.61
CA ASP A 208 19.43 2.99 8.11
C ASP A 208 19.62 1.46 8.05
N LEU A 209 20.66 1.02 7.34
CA LEU A 209 20.98 -0.39 7.18
C LEU A 209 21.82 -0.88 8.37
N ALA A 210 21.75 -2.19 8.64
CA ALA A 210 22.49 -2.84 9.72
C ALA A 210 24.03 -2.73 9.59
N ASP A 211 24.53 -2.49 8.37
CA ASP A 211 25.95 -2.24 8.11
C ASP A 211 26.40 -0.80 8.41
N GLY A 212 25.48 0.06 8.86
CA GLY A 212 25.71 1.46 9.20
C GLY A 212 25.59 2.44 8.04
N THR A 213 25.29 1.97 6.82
CA THR A 213 24.99 2.84 5.67
C THR A 213 23.52 3.27 5.65
N THR A 214 23.17 4.24 4.81
CA THR A 214 21.77 4.67 4.60
C THR A 214 21.34 4.32 3.19
N ALA A 215 20.26 3.55 3.08
CA ALA A 215 19.57 3.32 1.82
C ALA A 215 18.53 4.43 1.57
N SER A 216 18.40 4.84 0.31
CA SER A 216 17.42 5.85 -0.11
C SER A 216 17.02 5.59 -1.56
N THR A 217 15.72 5.59 -1.83
CA THR A 217 15.20 5.50 -3.20
C THR A 217 14.02 6.43 -3.37
N ASP A 218 14.02 7.14 -4.50
CA ASP A 218 12.89 7.93 -4.96
C ASP A 218 12.04 7.12 -5.94
N THR A 219 10.72 7.21 -5.79
CA THR A 219 9.76 6.58 -6.68
C THR A 219 8.61 7.53 -6.98
N LEU A 220 7.87 7.21 -8.04
CA LEU A 220 6.70 7.96 -8.47
C LEU A 220 5.51 7.02 -8.56
N LEU A 221 4.55 7.18 -7.66
CA LEU A 221 3.27 6.48 -7.77
C LEU A 221 2.40 7.17 -8.81
N ARG A 222 1.76 6.37 -9.66
CA ARG A 222 0.87 6.83 -10.71
C ARG A 222 -0.54 6.38 -10.39
N LEU A 223 -1.48 7.32 -10.38
CA LEU A 223 -2.88 7.01 -10.14
C LEU A 223 -3.76 7.59 -11.23
N ALA A 224 -4.78 6.83 -11.62
CA ALA A 224 -5.87 7.27 -12.47
C ALA A 224 -7.16 7.29 -11.66
N VAL A 225 -7.69 8.48 -11.39
CA VAL A 225 -8.83 8.68 -10.48
C VAL A 225 -10.09 9.00 -11.28
N GLY A 226 -11.16 8.24 -11.07
CA GLY A 226 -12.43 8.31 -11.78
C GLY A 226 -12.43 7.51 -13.09
N ASP A 227 -13.59 6.97 -13.46
CA ASP A 227 -13.68 6.00 -14.58
C ASP A 227 -13.47 6.61 -15.97
N ALA A 228 -13.64 7.92 -16.08
CA ALA A 228 -13.34 8.69 -17.28
C ALA A 228 -11.84 8.97 -17.48
N THR A 229 -11.00 8.77 -16.45
CA THR A 229 -9.56 9.02 -16.54
C THR A 229 -8.87 7.84 -17.22
N ASN A 230 -8.16 8.12 -18.33
CA ASN A 230 -7.38 7.10 -19.02
C ASN A 230 -6.11 6.76 -18.21
N PRO A 231 -5.90 5.48 -17.81
CA PRO A 231 -4.67 5.07 -17.12
C PRO A 231 -3.37 5.38 -17.89
N ASP A 232 -3.41 5.38 -19.22
CA ASP A 232 -2.23 5.71 -20.02
C ASP A 232 -1.79 7.18 -19.82
N GLU A 233 -2.70 8.09 -19.50
CA GLU A 233 -2.35 9.48 -19.17
C GLU A 233 -1.50 9.53 -17.90
N ALA A 234 -1.89 8.79 -16.86
CA ALA A 234 -1.10 8.69 -15.63
C ALA A 234 0.23 7.98 -15.85
N LEU A 235 0.25 6.95 -16.72
CA LEU A 235 1.47 6.22 -17.06
C LEU A 235 2.51 7.11 -17.74
N HIS A 236 2.07 7.93 -18.71
CA HIS A 236 2.93 8.79 -19.51
C HIS A 236 3.16 10.19 -18.92
N ALA A 237 2.47 10.54 -17.84
CA ALA A 237 2.67 11.81 -17.16
C ALA A 237 4.09 11.93 -16.60
N SER A 238 4.64 13.13 -16.67
CA SER A 238 5.95 13.48 -16.10
C SER A 238 5.77 14.37 -14.88
N PHE A 239 6.54 14.10 -13.83
CA PHE A 239 6.53 14.91 -12.62
C PHE A 239 7.42 16.14 -12.81
N THR A 240 6.87 17.34 -12.58
CA THR A 240 7.60 18.60 -12.82
C THR A 240 8.27 19.16 -11.57
N GLY A 241 8.04 18.57 -10.40
CA GLY A 241 8.67 18.99 -9.14
C GLY A 241 10.08 18.40 -8.95
N PRO A 242 10.83 18.88 -7.95
CA PRO A 242 12.15 18.35 -7.65
C PRO A 242 12.06 16.89 -7.16
N LEU A 243 12.49 15.95 -8.00
CA LEU A 243 12.91 14.61 -7.58
C LEU A 243 14.42 14.65 -7.35
N PRO A 244 14.96 14.15 -6.22
CA PRO A 244 16.40 13.90 -6.13
C PRO A 244 16.83 12.94 -7.24
N SER A 245 18.02 13.16 -7.80
CA SER A 245 18.51 12.41 -8.96
C SER A 245 18.66 10.92 -8.63
N GLY A 246 17.78 10.06 -9.15
CA GLY A 246 17.89 8.63 -8.88
C GLY A 246 16.82 7.69 -9.44
N SER A 247 16.12 7.99 -10.52
CA SER A 247 15.29 6.97 -11.21
C SER A 247 14.90 7.36 -12.64
N VAL A 248 15.87 7.31 -13.56
CA VAL A 248 15.55 7.04 -14.97
C VAL A 248 16.59 6.07 -15.53
N ARG A 249 16.28 4.77 -15.49
CA ARG A 249 16.96 3.82 -16.37
C ARG A 249 15.92 2.93 -17.04
N ALA A 250 15.80 3.13 -18.35
CA ALA A 250 15.04 2.31 -19.27
C ALA A 250 15.47 0.84 -19.18
N ALA A 251 14.47 -0.03 -19.23
CA ALA A 251 14.58 -1.48 -19.12
C ALA A 251 15.48 -2.10 -20.20
N ALA A 252 16.28 -3.08 -19.79
CA ALA A 252 16.82 -4.13 -20.65
C ALA A 252 16.85 -5.44 -19.86
N ALA A 253 16.01 -6.41 -20.27
CA ALA A 253 15.98 -7.79 -19.76
C ALA A 253 17.09 -8.65 -20.40
N PRO A 254 17.54 -9.73 -19.73
CA PRO A 254 17.06 -11.11 -19.99
C PRO A 254 16.88 -11.93 -18.69
N ALA A 255 16.08 -13.00 -18.49
CA ALA A 255 15.65 -14.23 -19.21
C ALA A 255 16.29 -15.51 -18.59
N GLY A 256 15.45 -16.42 -18.08
CA GLY A 256 15.69 -17.87 -17.81
C GLY A 256 16.31 -18.21 -16.45
N ASP A 257 15.99 -19.29 -15.72
CA ASP A 257 15.17 -20.48 -15.99
C ASP A 257 14.86 -21.22 -14.65
N ASP A 258 13.90 -22.13 -14.72
CA ASP A 258 13.17 -22.90 -13.72
C ASP A 258 13.97 -23.92 -12.88
N SER A 259 13.54 -24.19 -11.64
CA SER A 259 13.41 -25.57 -11.10
C SER A 259 12.79 -25.63 -9.68
N SER A 260 11.70 -26.38 -9.63
CA SER A 260 10.88 -26.83 -8.49
C SER A 260 11.60 -27.59 -7.37
N ARG A 261 11.11 -27.50 -6.12
CA ARG A 261 10.70 -28.65 -5.28
C ARG A 261 9.91 -28.22 -4.03
N THR A 262 8.72 -28.82 -3.88
CA THR A 262 7.78 -28.81 -2.76
C THR A 262 8.35 -29.41 -1.47
N ASP A 263 7.94 -28.91 -0.30
CA ASP A 263 7.56 -29.72 0.88
C ASP A 263 6.80 -28.89 1.94
N HIS A 264 6.01 -29.59 2.75
CA HIS A 264 4.77 -29.15 3.40
C HIS A 264 4.85 -28.90 4.94
N LEU A 265 3.91 -28.04 5.43
CA LEU A 265 3.24 -27.99 6.77
C LEU A 265 3.96 -27.32 7.98
N PRO A 266 3.23 -26.89 9.05
CA PRO A 266 1.86 -26.36 9.16
C PRO A 266 1.75 -25.00 9.91
N PHE A 267 0.59 -24.36 9.73
CA PHE A 267 0.13 -23.11 10.33
C PHE A 267 0.01 -23.12 11.87
N LEU A 268 0.32 -21.99 12.50
CA LEU A 268 -0.15 -21.63 13.84
C LEU A 268 -0.89 -20.29 13.81
N LEU A 269 -2.14 -20.33 14.27
CA LEU A 269 -3.08 -19.22 14.43
C LEU A 269 -2.70 -18.34 15.64
N GLY A 270 -2.72 -17.03 15.47
CA GLY A 270 -2.61 -16.04 16.55
C GLY A 270 -3.31 -14.74 16.17
N THR A 271 -4.42 -14.45 16.84
CA THR A 271 -5.45 -13.45 16.49
C THR A 271 -5.09 -12.00 16.86
N GLY A 272 -5.75 -11.07 16.16
CA GLY A 272 -5.58 -9.62 16.23
C GLY A 272 -5.80 -8.96 17.60
N LEU A 273 -4.80 -8.19 18.01
CA LEU A 273 -4.88 -7.08 18.96
C LEU A 273 -3.66 -6.15 18.79
N LEU A 274 -3.43 -5.56 17.61
CA LEU A 274 -2.23 -4.74 17.37
C LEU A 274 -2.45 -3.41 16.61
N VAL A 275 -3.66 -3.10 16.14
CA VAL A 275 -3.89 -1.88 15.34
C VAL A 275 -3.84 -0.60 16.17
N ALA A 276 -4.41 -0.59 17.38
CA ALA A 276 -4.49 0.63 18.19
C ALA A 276 -3.13 1.07 18.78
N LEU A 277 -2.25 0.12 19.11
CA LEU A 277 -0.92 0.41 19.65
C LEU A 277 0.04 0.95 18.58
N LEU A 278 -0.07 0.45 17.34
CA LEU A 278 0.72 0.94 16.20
C LEU A 278 0.39 2.41 15.88
N ILE A 279 -0.89 2.80 15.91
CA ILE A 279 -1.31 4.19 15.65
C ILE A 279 -0.79 5.16 16.74
N ALA A 280 -0.88 4.78 18.02
CA ALA A 280 -0.38 5.61 19.12
C ALA A 280 1.15 5.77 19.08
N ALA A 281 1.88 4.70 18.77
CA ALA A 281 3.33 4.75 18.60
C ALA A 281 3.75 5.62 17.41
N LEU A 282 3.02 5.53 16.30
CA LEU A 282 3.21 6.33 15.10
C LEU A 282 3.02 7.83 15.38
N ALA A 283 1.94 8.21 16.07
CA ALA A 283 1.65 9.60 16.42
C ALA A 283 2.72 10.21 17.36
N ALA A 284 3.14 9.47 18.39
CA ALA A 284 4.17 9.94 19.34
C ALA A 284 5.53 10.13 18.65
N ARG A 285 5.90 9.24 17.74
CA ARG A 285 7.18 9.31 17.03
C ARG A 285 7.19 10.36 15.91
N GLN A 286 6.07 10.58 15.20
CA GLN A 286 5.93 11.70 14.25
C GLN A 286 6.15 13.06 14.94
N ALA A 287 5.62 13.24 16.15
CA ALA A 287 5.87 14.45 16.94
C ALA A 287 7.36 14.63 17.30
N ALA A 288 8.08 13.53 17.56
CA ALA A 288 9.52 13.57 17.86
C ALA A 288 10.38 13.93 16.64
N VAL A 289 10.05 13.38 15.45
CA VAL A 289 10.75 13.68 14.19
C VAL A 289 10.57 15.17 13.82
N ARG A 290 9.35 15.71 13.93
CA ARG A 290 9.08 17.15 13.70
C ARG A 290 9.93 18.05 14.59
N ARG A 291 9.98 17.76 15.90
CA ARG A 291 10.80 18.52 16.86
C ARG A 291 12.29 18.47 16.55
N ARG A 292 12.78 17.37 15.96
CA ARG A 292 14.19 17.24 15.57
C ARG A 292 14.52 18.06 14.32
N ALA A 293 13.63 18.05 13.32
CA ALA A 293 13.75 18.84 12.09
C ALA A 293 13.72 20.37 12.36
N GLU A 294 12.87 20.82 13.30
CA GLU A 294 12.78 22.22 13.73
C GLU A 294 14.05 22.68 14.46
N ARG A 295 14.67 21.82 15.29
CA ARG A 295 15.92 22.13 16.00
C ARG A 295 17.12 22.27 15.06
N THR A 296 17.19 21.48 13.99
CA THR A 296 18.24 21.60 12.97
C THR A 296 18.11 22.86 12.11
N HIS A 297 16.90 23.41 11.92
CA HIS A 297 16.69 24.67 11.19
C HIS A 297 16.83 25.93 12.08
N GLY A 298 16.63 25.79 13.40
CA GLY A 298 16.77 26.90 14.36
C GLY A 298 18.20 27.22 14.78
N ALA A 299 19.16 26.32 14.54
CA ALA A 299 20.57 26.50 14.94
C ALA A 299 21.43 27.27 13.91
N GLY A 300 20.81 27.78 12.83
CA GLY A 300 21.47 28.50 11.74
C GLY A 300 21.11 29.99 11.63
N ARG A 301 20.68 30.64 12.72
CA ARG A 301 20.49 32.09 12.80
C ARG A 301 21.31 32.69 13.92
#